data_AF-H1PMQ1-F1
#
_entry.id   AF-H1PMQ1-F1
#
_cell.length_a   1.000
_cell.length_b   1.000
_cell.length_c   1.000
_cell.angle_alpha   90.00
_cell.angle_beta   90.00
_cell.angle_gamma   90.00
#
_symmetry.space_group_name_H-M   'P 1'
#
loop_
_entity.id
_entity.type
_entity.pdbx_description
1 polymer ?
#
loop_
_entity_poly.entity_id
_entity_poly.type
_entity_poly.pdbx_seq_one_letter_code
_entity_poly.pdbx_strand_id
1 'polypeptide(L)'
;MLDFSNPNIQKLIEKKAWKEQNEFDCLKGIYNFVRDDILFGYNVDDNIPASKVLEDGYGQCNTKGTLFMALLRACKISCRVHGFTIDKQLQKGAMSGFIYKNAPRNIFHSWVEVYFEDKWYELEAFILDRKYLSKLQKKFADCNGYFCGYGVAVKDFQHPIIDFDRNNTYIQSEGIKQDFGVYDSPDELQRNHYQETSAVKTFIYRNLGRHLMNRNVKKIRNS
;
A
#
# COMPACT_ATOMS: atom_id res chain seq x y z
N MET A 1 -10.60 -9.52 7.68
CA MET A 1 -10.32 -8.73 6.45
C MET A 1 -9.72 -9.54 5.32
N LEU A 2 -8.79 -10.46 5.56
CA LEU A 2 -8.04 -11.12 4.45
C LEU A 2 -8.89 -11.94 3.48
N ASP A 3 -9.99 -12.52 3.96
CA ASP A 3 -11.01 -13.25 3.17
C ASP A 3 -10.49 -14.04 1.95
N PHE A 4 -9.34 -14.69 2.10
CA PHE A 4 -8.58 -15.23 0.97
C PHE A 4 -9.25 -16.43 0.29
N SER A 5 -10.22 -17.07 0.94
CA SER A 5 -11.07 -18.12 0.34
C SER A 5 -12.21 -17.56 -0.55
N ASN A 6 -12.32 -16.23 -0.68
CA ASN A 6 -13.33 -15.61 -1.53
C ASN A 6 -13.20 -16.08 -3.01
N PRO A 7 -14.31 -16.40 -3.70
CA PRO A 7 -14.25 -16.89 -5.08
C PRO A 7 -13.54 -15.97 -6.06
N ASN A 8 -13.60 -14.64 -5.89
CA ASN A 8 -12.92 -13.70 -6.79
C ASN A 8 -11.40 -13.73 -6.59
N ILE A 9 -10.94 -13.93 -5.36
CA ILE A 9 -9.52 -14.12 -5.04
C ILE A 9 -9.03 -15.44 -5.65
N GLN A 10 -9.76 -16.53 -5.46
CA GLN A 10 -9.36 -17.84 -6.01
C GLN A 10 -9.35 -17.83 -7.54
N LYS A 11 -10.37 -17.24 -8.18
CA LYS A 11 -10.40 -17.07 -9.65
C LYS A 11 -9.21 -16.28 -10.19
N LEU A 12 -8.76 -15.24 -9.48
CA LEU A 12 -7.57 -14.50 -9.87
C LEU A 12 -6.32 -15.37 -9.80
N ILE A 13 -6.17 -16.15 -8.72
CA ILE A 13 -5.02 -17.04 -8.51
C ILE A 13 -4.96 -18.11 -9.59
N GLU A 14 -6.09 -18.72 -9.92
CA GLU A 14 -6.22 -19.68 -11.03
C GLU A 14 -5.86 -19.02 -12.37
N LYS A 15 -6.44 -17.85 -12.68
CA LYS A 15 -6.17 -17.12 -13.91
C LYS A 15 -4.68 -16.75 -14.07
N LYS A 16 -3.99 -16.45 -12.97
CA LYS A 16 -2.57 -16.09 -12.97
C LYS A 16 -1.64 -17.30 -12.86
N ALA A 17 -2.18 -18.51 -12.65
CA ALA A 17 -1.45 -19.76 -12.45
C ALA A 17 -0.36 -19.69 -11.35
N TRP A 18 -0.55 -18.84 -10.33
CA TRP A 18 0.48 -18.61 -9.31
C TRP A 18 0.82 -19.87 -8.51
N LYS A 19 -0.16 -20.75 -8.27
CA LYS A 19 0.05 -22.03 -7.55
C LYS A 19 0.84 -23.06 -8.36
N GLU A 20 1.01 -22.86 -9.67
CA GLU A 20 1.75 -23.77 -10.57
C GLU A 20 3.22 -23.32 -10.74
N GLN A 21 3.54 -22.11 -10.29
CA GLN A 21 4.89 -21.55 -10.35
C GLN A 21 5.73 -22.03 -9.16
N ASN A 22 7.05 -21.93 -9.28
CA ASN A 22 7.90 -22.05 -8.11
C ASN A 22 7.62 -20.89 -7.13
N GLU A 23 7.97 -21.07 -5.87
CA GLU A 23 7.62 -20.14 -4.80
C GLU A 23 8.11 -18.71 -5.06
N PHE A 24 9.31 -18.54 -5.62
CA PHE A 24 9.84 -17.21 -5.95
C PHE A 24 9.01 -16.51 -7.03
N ASP A 25 8.71 -17.20 -8.13
CA ASP A 25 7.93 -16.64 -9.23
C ASP A 25 6.49 -16.34 -8.81
N CYS A 26 5.90 -17.19 -7.97
CA CYS A 26 4.60 -16.96 -7.35
C CYS A 26 4.61 -15.68 -6.50
N LEU A 27 5.56 -15.55 -5.56
CA LEU A 27 5.72 -14.37 -4.71
C LEU A 27 5.94 -13.10 -5.54
N LYS A 28 6.88 -13.13 -6.49
CA LYS A 28 7.20 -12.00 -7.36
C LYS A 28 6.03 -11.62 -8.25
N GLY A 29 5.28 -12.60 -8.75
CA GLY A 29 4.07 -12.42 -9.55
C GLY A 29 2.95 -11.73 -8.76
N ILE A 30 2.71 -12.17 -7.52
CA ILE A 30 1.73 -11.55 -6.63
C ILE A 30 2.15 -10.12 -6.28
N TYR A 31 3.43 -9.91 -5.90
CA TYR A 31 3.97 -8.59 -5.57
C TYR A 31 3.80 -7.61 -6.73
N ASN A 32 4.18 -8.01 -7.94
CA ASN A 32 4.05 -7.19 -9.14
C ASN A 32 2.59 -6.86 -9.46
N PHE A 33 1.67 -7.83 -9.30
CA PHE A 33 0.25 -7.59 -9.50
C PHE A 33 -0.30 -6.55 -8.52
N VAL A 34 -0.01 -6.70 -7.22
CA VAL A 34 -0.47 -5.72 -6.23
C VAL A 34 0.17 -4.35 -6.48
N ARG A 35 1.44 -4.30 -6.89
CA ARG A 35 2.11 -3.03 -7.21
C ARG A 35 1.44 -2.33 -8.39
N ASP A 36 1.31 -3.01 -9.53
CA ASP A 36 1.05 -2.36 -10.82
C ASP A 36 -0.38 -2.51 -11.34
N ASP A 37 -1.08 -3.61 -11.03
CA ASP A 37 -2.46 -3.83 -11.46
C ASP A 37 -3.49 -3.26 -10.47
N ILE A 38 -3.16 -3.22 -9.17
CA ILE A 38 -3.99 -2.55 -8.15
C ILE A 38 -3.49 -1.14 -7.98
N LEU A 39 -4.16 -0.16 -8.56
CA LEU A 39 -3.65 1.21 -8.63
C LEU A 39 -3.51 1.85 -7.25
N PHE A 40 -2.55 2.76 -7.08
CA PHE A 40 -2.52 3.61 -5.88
C PHE A 40 -3.77 4.51 -5.82
N GLY A 41 -4.45 4.50 -4.68
CA GLY A 41 -5.68 5.27 -4.43
C GLY A 41 -6.21 5.07 -3.01
N TYR A 42 -7.31 5.72 -2.68
CA TYR A 42 -7.86 5.81 -1.34
C TYR A 42 -9.25 5.16 -1.30
N ASN A 43 -9.35 4.01 -0.64
CA ASN A 43 -10.62 3.30 -0.46
C ASN A 43 -11.54 4.03 0.52
N VAL A 44 -12.78 3.53 0.64
CA VAL A 44 -13.77 4.07 1.57
C VAL A 44 -13.36 3.91 3.03
N ASP A 45 -12.61 2.87 3.35
CA ASP A 45 -12.14 2.55 4.71
C ASP A 45 -10.89 1.67 4.62
N ASP A 46 -10.09 1.64 5.69
CA ASP A 46 -8.99 0.70 5.85
C ASP A 46 -9.47 -0.69 6.29
N ASN A 47 -10.65 -0.77 6.89
CA ASN A 47 -11.29 -2.01 7.33
C ASN A 47 -12.25 -2.57 6.26
N ILE A 48 -11.73 -2.81 5.05
CA ILE A 48 -12.45 -3.50 3.98
C ILE A 48 -11.79 -4.85 3.65
N PRO A 49 -12.56 -5.84 3.18
CA PRO A 49 -12.00 -7.15 2.83
C PRO A 49 -11.10 -7.09 1.59
N ALA A 50 -10.14 -8.02 1.49
CA ALA A 50 -9.23 -8.11 0.34
C ALA A 50 -10.00 -8.27 -0.99
N SER A 51 -11.08 -9.05 -1.00
CA SER A 51 -11.94 -9.19 -2.18
C SER A 51 -12.55 -7.85 -2.63
N LYS A 52 -12.85 -6.94 -1.70
CA LYS A 52 -13.36 -5.61 -2.02
C LYS A 52 -12.27 -4.72 -2.61
N VAL A 53 -11.05 -4.79 -2.09
CA VAL A 53 -9.89 -4.08 -2.66
C VAL A 53 -9.62 -4.55 -4.09
N LEU A 54 -9.71 -5.87 -4.32
CA LEU A 54 -9.58 -6.45 -5.66
C LEU A 54 -10.68 -5.95 -6.60
N GLU A 55 -11.94 -5.91 -6.14
CA GLU A 55 -13.06 -5.38 -6.93
C GLU A 55 -12.90 -3.89 -7.26
N ASP A 56 -12.46 -3.09 -6.27
CA ASP A 56 -12.23 -1.66 -6.47
C ASP A 56 -11.11 -1.40 -7.48
N GLY A 57 -10.12 -2.29 -7.59
CA GLY A 57 -8.97 -2.18 -8.50
C GLY A 57 -7.95 -1.11 -8.09
N TYR A 58 -8.07 -0.58 -6.88
CA TYR A 58 -7.12 0.38 -6.30
C TYR A 58 -7.10 0.29 -4.78
N GLY A 59 -6.01 0.78 -4.19
CA GLY A 59 -5.94 1.00 -2.75
C GLY A 59 -4.69 1.73 -2.29
N GLN A 60 -4.59 1.85 -0.97
CA GLN A 60 -3.49 2.48 -0.24
C GLN A 60 -2.72 1.42 0.54
N CYS A 61 -1.70 1.80 1.29
CA CYS A 61 -0.89 0.92 2.13
C CYS A 61 -1.66 -0.22 2.82
N ASN A 62 -2.62 0.11 3.68
CA ASN A 62 -3.32 -0.85 4.51
C ASN A 62 -4.20 -1.78 3.68
N THR A 63 -4.94 -1.25 2.71
CA THR A 63 -5.86 -2.02 1.88
C THR A 63 -5.13 -2.86 0.83
N LYS A 64 -4.10 -2.32 0.18
CA LYS A 64 -3.21 -3.08 -0.71
C LYS A 64 -2.41 -4.13 0.06
N GLY A 65 -1.96 -3.84 1.28
CA GLY A 65 -1.31 -4.80 2.18
C GLY A 65 -2.25 -5.94 2.56
N THR A 66 -3.52 -5.64 2.84
CA THR A 66 -4.57 -6.65 3.10
C THR A 66 -4.77 -7.57 1.89
N LEU A 67 -4.89 -7.00 0.68
CA LEU A 67 -4.97 -7.80 -0.54
C LEU A 67 -3.70 -8.62 -0.78
N PHE A 68 -2.53 -8.03 -0.57
CA PHE A 68 -1.26 -8.72 -0.75
C PHE A 68 -1.13 -9.94 0.15
N MET A 69 -1.38 -9.78 1.45
CA MET A 69 -1.39 -10.88 2.41
C MET A 69 -2.42 -11.95 2.06
N ALA A 70 -3.60 -11.57 1.57
CA ALA A 70 -4.62 -12.52 1.16
C ALA A 70 -4.16 -13.41 -0.01
N LEU A 71 -3.54 -12.82 -1.02
CA LEU A 71 -3.00 -13.54 -2.17
C LEU A 71 -1.84 -14.46 -1.78
N LEU A 72 -0.92 -13.97 -0.94
CA LEU A 72 0.18 -14.77 -0.39
C LEU A 72 -0.32 -15.99 0.38
N ARG A 73 -1.25 -15.79 1.32
CA ARG A 73 -1.80 -16.88 2.14
C ARG A 73 -2.60 -17.88 1.32
N ALA A 74 -3.35 -17.43 0.32
CA ALA A 74 -4.03 -18.34 -0.60
C ALA A 74 -3.05 -19.19 -1.43
N CYS A 75 -1.83 -18.72 -1.63
CA CYS A 75 -0.74 -19.47 -2.26
C CYS A 75 0.20 -20.16 -1.24
N LYS A 76 -0.21 -20.22 0.04
CA LYS A 76 0.53 -20.84 1.14
C LYS A 76 1.91 -20.20 1.43
N ILE A 77 2.09 -18.93 1.08
CA ILE A 77 3.29 -18.16 1.41
C ILE A 77 3.08 -17.47 2.76
N SER A 78 4.01 -17.69 3.68
CA SER A 78 3.99 -17.12 5.03
C SER A 78 4.25 -15.62 5.01
N CYS A 79 3.35 -14.85 5.64
CA CYS A 79 3.46 -13.39 5.70
C CYS A 79 2.86 -12.82 7.00
N ARG A 80 3.37 -11.67 7.42
CA ARG A 80 2.89 -10.86 8.56
C ARG A 80 2.78 -9.39 8.16
N VAL A 81 2.01 -8.61 8.92
CA VAL A 81 1.89 -7.16 8.69
C VAL A 81 2.73 -6.42 9.72
N HIS A 82 3.43 -5.38 9.29
CA HIS A 82 4.16 -4.48 10.19
C HIS A 82 3.41 -3.15 10.25
N GLY A 83 3.00 -2.73 11.45
CA GLY A 83 2.26 -1.50 11.66
C GLY A 83 3.11 -0.37 12.20
N PHE A 84 2.84 0.85 11.76
CA PHE A 84 3.53 2.05 12.23
C PHE A 84 2.70 3.31 11.95
N THR A 85 3.19 4.47 12.37
CA THR A 85 2.68 5.77 11.93
C THR A 85 3.69 6.51 11.09
N ILE A 86 3.19 7.31 10.15
CA ILE A 86 3.98 8.23 9.32
C ILE A 86 3.55 9.67 9.53
N ASP A 87 4.43 10.64 9.27
CA ASP A 87 4.02 12.05 9.22
C ASP A 87 3.18 12.32 7.96
N LYS A 88 2.07 13.05 8.12
CA LYS A 88 1.18 13.42 7.02
C LYS A 88 1.88 14.17 5.88
N GLN A 89 3.04 14.77 6.12
CA GLN A 89 3.87 15.36 5.08
C GLN A 89 4.08 14.42 3.88
N LEU A 90 4.20 13.11 4.14
CA LEU A 90 4.30 12.09 3.10
C LEU A 90 3.12 12.12 2.12
N GLN A 91 1.93 12.45 2.61
CA GLN A 91 0.70 12.53 1.81
C GLN A 91 0.48 13.91 1.19
N LYS A 92 1.34 14.90 1.46
CA LYS A 92 1.22 16.25 0.89
C LYS A 92 1.32 16.19 -0.63
N GLY A 93 0.30 16.67 -1.32
CA GLY A 93 0.21 16.63 -2.78
C GLY A 93 -0.76 15.56 -3.29
N ALA A 94 -0.82 14.38 -2.65
CA ALA A 94 -1.93 13.45 -2.82
C ALA A 94 -3.18 13.99 -2.09
N MET A 95 -3.00 14.35 -0.83
CA MET A 95 -3.89 15.22 -0.05
C MET A 95 -3.56 16.69 -0.33
N SER A 96 -4.57 17.52 -0.57
CA SER A 96 -4.40 18.95 -0.86
C SER A 96 -5.41 19.83 -0.11
N GLY A 97 -5.05 21.10 0.10
CA GLY A 97 -5.96 22.11 0.65
C GLY A 97 -6.53 21.74 2.02
N PHE A 98 -7.85 21.89 2.17
CA PHE A 98 -8.54 21.62 3.43
C PHE A 98 -8.37 20.17 3.92
N ILE A 99 -8.32 19.19 3.01
CA ILE A 99 -8.12 17.77 3.37
C ILE A 99 -6.78 17.58 4.09
N TYR A 100 -5.70 18.15 3.55
CA TYR A 100 -4.37 18.07 4.16
C TYR A 100 -4.29 18.83 5.50
N LYS A 101 -4.94 20.00 5.58
CA LYS A 101 -4.95 20.82 6.80
C LYS A 101 -5.61 20.08 7.96
N ASN A 102 -6.70 19.37 7.70
CA ASN A 102 -7.49 18.66 8.73
C ASN A 102 -7.08 17.21 8.96
N ALA A 103 -6.19 16.66 8.14
CA ALA A 103 -5.62 15.34 8.36
C ALA A 103 -4.77 15.32 9.65
N PRO A 104 -4.82 14.22 10.43
CA PRO A 104 -4.01 14.06 11.63
C PRO A 104 -2.52 14.11 11.26
N ARG A 105 -1.69 14.57 12.19
CA ARG A 105 -0.24 14.70 11.94
C ARG A 105 0.41 13.34 11.70
N ASN A 106 0.06 12.37 12.54
CA ASN A 106 0.51 10.99 12.39
C ASN A 106 -0.61 10.20 11.72
N ILE A 107 -0.28 9.46 10.67
CA ILE A 107 -1.21 8.64 9.90
C ILE A 107 -0.81 7.18 10.09
N PHE A 108 -1.77 6.35 10.50
CA PHE A 108 -1.63 4.91 10.60
C PHE A 108 -1.26 4.29 9.25
N HIS A 109 -0.29 3.39 9.27
CA HIS A 109 0.34 2.84 8.08
C HIS A 109 0.82 1.41 8.31
N SER A 110 1.08 0.70 7.22
CA SER A 110 1.65 -0.65 7.28
C SER A 110 2.41 -1.04 6.01
N TRP A 111 3.30 -2.01 6.16
CA TRP A 111 3.81 -2.83 5.06
C TRP A 111 3.63 -4.32 5.37
N VAL A 112 3.96 -5.17 4.41
CA VAL A 112 3.88 -6.63 4.55
C VAL A 112 5.29 -7.20 4.59
N GLU A 113 5.52 -8.11 5.53
CA GLU A 113 6.73 -8.91 5.57
C GLU A 113 6.43 -10.34 5.10
N VAL A 114 7.31 -10.88 4.28
CA VAL A 114 7.18 -12.23 3.70
C VAL A 114 8.34 -13.10 4.11
N TYR A 115 8.05 -14.30 4.60
CA TYR A 115 9.07 -15.29 4.92
C TYR A 115 9.37 -16.12 3.68
N PHE A 116 10.60 -16.03 3.18
CA PHE A 116 11.05 -16.74 1.98
C PHE A 116 12.57 -16.97 2.08
N GLU A 117 13.06 -18.17 1.70
CA GLU A 117 14.49 -18.53 1.78
C GLU A 117 15.12 -18.25 3.17
N ASP A 118 14.45 -18.69 4.23
CA ASP A 118 14.88 -18.58 5.64
C ASP A 118 15.11 -17.15 6.17
N LYS A 119 14.45 -16.16 5.55
CA LYS A 119 14.47 -14.76 5.99
C LYS A 119 13.14 -14.06 5.80
N TRP A 120 12.95 -13.01 6.58
CA TRP A 120 11.85 -12.06 6.39
C TRP A 120 12.29 -10.94 5.46
N TYR A 121 11.51 -10.71 4.40
CA TYR A 121 11.65 -9.57 3.51
C TYR A 121 10.60 -8.52 3.80
N GLU A 122 11.02 -7.27 3.97
CA GLU A 122 10.13 -6.12 4.12
C GLU A 122 9.72 -5.61 2.74
N LEU A 123 8.43 -5.72 2.41
CA LEU A 123 7.90 -5.32 1.12
C LEU A 123 6.91 -4.18 1.32
N GLU A 124 7.35 -2.94 1.12
CA GLU A 124 6.53 -1.73 1.24
C GLU A 124 6.23 -1.12 -0.14
N ALA A 125 7.16 -1.24 -1.10
CA ALA A 125 7.06 -0.49 -2.35
C ALA A 125 5.90 -0.91 -3.28
N PHE A 126 5.15 -1.98 -2.94
CA PHE A 126 3.93 -2.36 -3.64
C PHE A 126 2.86 -1.25 -3.58
N ILE A 127 2.98 -0.26 -2.69
CA ILE A 127 1.97 0.80 -2.50
C ILE A 127 1.76 1.60 -3.78
N LEU A 128 2.84 1.99 -4.47
CA LEU A 128 2.76 2.85 -5.66
C LEU A 128 2.93 2.05 -6.95
N ASP A 129 1.97 2.19 -7.86
CA ASP A 129 2.10 1.66 -9.22
C ASP A 129 3.21 2.41 -9.99
N ARG A 130 3.97 1.68 -10.82
CA ARG A 130 5.08 2.27 -11.61
C ARG A 130 4.63 3.44 -12.48
N LYS A 131 3.41 3.39 -13.01
CA LYS A 131 2.87 4.48 -13.84
C LYS A 131 2.75 5.76 -13.03
N TYR A 132 2.21 5.68 -11.81
CA TYR A 132 2.17 6.83 -10.90
C TYR A 132 3.56 7.35 -10.56
N LEU A 133 4.46 6.47 -10.11
CA LEU A 133 5.82 6.85 -9.68
C LEU A 133 6.61 7.50 -10.82
N SER A 134 6.60 6.92 -12.02
CA SER A 134 7.33 7.46 -13.17
C SER A 134 6.83 8.84 -13.60
N LYS A 135 5.52 9.12 -13.50
CA LYS A 135 4.98 10.46 -13.76
C LYS A 135 5.37 11.45 -12.68
N LEU A 136 5.43 11.01 -11.42
CA LEU A 136 5.90 11.84 -10.33
C LEU A 136 7.39 12.18 -10.48
N GLN A 137 8.22 11.20 -10.85
CA GLN A 137 9.64 11.40 -11.14
C GLN A 137 9.86 12.38 -12.30
N LYS A 138 9.08 12.26 -13.39
CA LYS A 138 9.09 13.23 -14.50
C LYS A 138 8.69 14.65 -14.06
N LYS A 139 7.69 14.76 -13.18
CA LYS A 139 7.23 16.05 -12.66
C LYS A 139 8.28 16.74 -11.79
N PHE A 140 9.11 15.96 -11.09
CA PHE A 140 10.18 16.44 -10.22
C PHE A 140 11.55 15.92 -10.70
N ALA A 141 11.83 16.07 -12.00
CA ALA A 141 13.03 15.53 -12.64
C ALA A 141 14.33 16.12 -12.06
N ASP A 142 14.28 17.34 -11.55
CA ASP A 142 15.44 18.01 -10.94
C ASP A 142 15.73 17.53 -9.51
N CYS A 143 14.85 16.71 -8.92
CA CYS A 143 15.05 16.16 -7.58
C CYS A 143 15.90 14.88 -7.63
N ASN A 144 17.20 15.04 -7.37
CA ASN A 144 18.18 13.96 -7.29
C ASN A 144 18.59 13.78 -5.81
N GLY A 145 17.79 13.05 -5.04
CA GLY A 145 18.02 12.84 -3.62
C GLY A 145 16.73 12.68 -2.83
N TYR A 146 16.72 13.24 -1.61
CA TYR A 146 15.60 13.10 -0.69
C TYR A 146 14.31 13.69 -1.28
N PHE A 147 13.23 12.92 -1.20
CA PHE A 147 11.90 13.38 -1.57
C PHE A 147 10.87 12.92 -0.54
N CYS A 148 9.96 13.81 -0.17
CA CYS A 148 8.86 13.52 0.75
C CYS A 148 7.59 14.27 0.34
N GLY A 149 6.56 13.49 -0.03
CA GLY A 149 5.28 13.98 -0.52
C GLY A 149 4.66 13.00 -1.52
N TYR A 150 3.41 13.23 -1.91
CA TYR A 150 2.72 12.47 -2.95
C TYR A 150 2.70 10.94 -2.73
N GLY A 151 2.76 10.47 -1.48
CA GLY A 151 2.84 9.05 -1.19
C GLY A 151 4.26 8.48 -1.29
N VAL A 152 5.30 9.30 -1.32
CA VAL A 152 6.71 8.88 -1.38
C VAL A 152 7.49 9.53 -0.24
N ALA A 153 8.35 8.77 0.42
CA ALA A 153 9.39 9.26 1.32
C ALA A 153 10.65 8.39 1.18
N VAL A 154 11.64 8.86 0.41
CA VAL A 154 12.87 8.11 0.09
C VAL A 154 14.10 9.03 0.05
N LYS A 155 15.30 8.44 0.23
CA LYS A 155 16.60 9.13 0.14
C LYS A 155 17.09 9.35 -1.29
N ASP A 156 16.76 8.45 -2.21
CA ASP A 156 17.01 8.59 -3.64
C ASP A 156 15.68 8.45 -4.39
N PHE A 157 15.13 9.58 -4.81
CA PHE A 157 13.85 9.64 -5.50
C PHE A 157 13.87 9.14 -6.93
N GLN A 158 15.01 9.21 -7.62
CA GLN A 158 15.10 8.74 -9.01
C GLN A 158 15.31 7.24 -9.08
N HIS A 159 15.91 6.63 -8.06
CA HIS A 159 16.23 5.20 -8.03
C HIS A 159 15.75 4.48 -6.75
N PRO A 160 14.46 4.57 -6.37
CA PRO A 160 13.96 3.80 -5.24
C PRO A 160 13.93 2.31 -5.57
N ILE A 161 14.24 1.46 -4.59
CA ILE A 161 14.18 0.01 -4.74
C ILE A 161 12.71 -0.44 -4.62
N ILE A 162 12.05 -0.52 -5.77
CA ILE A 162 10.63 -0.91 -5.87
C ILE A 162 10.44 -2.32 -6.44
N ASP A 163 11.50 -2.92 -6.95
CA ASP A 163 11.49 -4.25 -7.53
C ASP A 163 11.86 -5.29 -6.50
N PHE A 164 11.04 -6.34 -6.41
CA PHE A 164 11.33 -7.49 -5.58
C PHE A 164 12.13 -8.51 -6.38
N ASP A 165 13.39 -8.69 -5.99
CA ASP A 165 14.31 -9.69 -6.49
C ASP A 165 15.20 -10.19 -5.34
N ARG A 166 14.55 -10.79 -4.31
CA ARG A 166 15.23 -11.23 -3.07
C ARG A 166 15.88 -10.09 -2.30
N ASN A 167 15.21 -8.95 -2.27
CA ASN A 167 15.59 -7.75 -1.53
C ASN A 167 14.38 -7.14 -0.83
N ASN A 168 14.62 -6.30 0.18
CA ASN A 168 13.57 -5.45 0.74
C ASN A 168 13.20 -4.35 -0.26
N THR A 169 11.96 -3.88 -0.21
CA THR A 169 11.49 -2.79 -1.07
C THR A 169 10.85 -1.69 -0.24
N TYR A 170 11.20 -0.43 -0.53
CA TYR A 170 10.71 0.72 0.23
C TYR A 170 10.34 1.88 -0.67
N ILE A 171 9.30 2.61 -0.27
CA ILE A 171 8.85 3.83 -0.94
C ILE A 171 8.34 4.89 0.04
N GLN A 172 8.12 4.55 1.31
CA GLN A 172 7.58 5.42 2.36
C GLN A 172 8.32 5.32 3.71
N SER A 173 9.34 4.45 3.82
CA SER A 173 10.04 4.17 5.09
C SER A 173 10.70 5.38 5.77
N GLU A 174 11.13 6.41 5.03
CA GLU A 174 11.71 7.62 5.64
C GLU A 174 10.65 8.49 6.36
N GLY A 175 9.37 8.12 6.29
CA GLY A 175 8.25 8.80 6.93
C GLY A 175 7.90 8.33 8.34
N ILE A 176 8.47 7.20 8.80
CA ILE A 176 8.08 6.52 10.05
C ILE A 176 8.31 7.42 11.28
N LYS A 177 7.34 7.43 12.19
CA LYS A 177 7.38 8.19 13.46
C LYS A 177 7.29 7.32 14.69
N GLN A 178 6.45 6.30 14.65
CA GLN A 178 6.27 5.34 15.74
C GLN A 178 6.02 3.97 15.14
N ASP A 179 6.84 3.01 15.53
CA ASP A 179 6.78 1.61 15.14
C ASP A 179 5.88 0.84 16.15
N PHE A 180 4.95 0.03 15.64
CA PHE A 180 4.07 -0.83 16.44
C PHE A 180 4.48 -2.31 16.39
N GLY A 181 5.44 -2.66 15.54
CA GLY A 181 5.91 -4.01 15.32
C GLY A 181 4.99 -4.82 14.40
N VAL A 182 5.11 -6.14 14.54
CA VAL A 182 4.53 -7.12 13.61
C VAL A 182 3.31 -7.82 14.21
N TYR A 183 2.34 -8.12 13.35
CA TYR A 183 1.09 -8.80 13.69
C TYR A 183 0.76 -9.88 12.66
N ASP A 184 0.00 -10.89 13.09
CA ASP A 184 -0.40 -12.00 12.24
C ASP A 184 -1.54 -11.63 11.29
N SER A 185 -2.22 -10.50 11.47
CA SER A 185 -3.27 -10.08 10.53
C SER A 185 -3.53 -8.58 10.55
N PRO A 186 -4.06 -8.01 9.44
CA PRO A 186 -4.55 -6.63 9.43
C PRO A 186 -5.64 -6.39 10.48
N ASP A 187 -6.52 -7.37 10.70
CA ASP A 187 -7.58 -7.30 11.71
C ASP A 187 -7.04 -7.17 13.13
N GLU A 188 -5.94 -7.86 13.45
CA GLU A 188 -5.27 -7.76 14.75
C GLU A 188 -4.56 -6.41 14.92
N LEU A 189 -3.79 -6.00 13.90
CA LEU A 189 -3.11 -4.71 13.91
C LEU A 189 -4.12 -3.55 14.09
N GLN A 190 -5.23 -3.55 13.34
CA GLN A 190 -6.25 -2.50 13.45
C GLN A 190 -6.98 -2.51 14.80
N ARG A 191 -7.21 -3.69 15.39
CA ARG A 191 -7.80 -3.78 16.74
C ARG A 191 -6.91 -3.14 17.81
N ASN A 192 -5.58 -3.28 17.67
CA ASN A 192 -4.62 -2.74 18.63
C ASN A 192 -4.28 -1.26 18.39
N HIS A 193 -4.31 -0.79 17.13
CA HIS A 193 -3.82 0.54 16.73
C HIS A 193 -4.80 1.35 15.89
N TYR A 194 -6.10 1.24 16.19
CA TYR A 194 -7.14 1.99 15.49
C TYR A 194 -6.92 3.51 15.56
N GLN A 195 -6.89 4.16 14.40
CA GLN A 195 -6.82 5.62 14.36
C GLN A 195 -8.21 6.21 14.53
N GLU A 196 -8.53 6.66 15.76
CA GLU A 196 -9.81 7.28 16.04
C GLU A 196 -10.04 8.55 15.20
N THR A 197 -11.12 8.54 14.43
CA THR A 197 -11.64 9.71 13.73
C THR A 197 -13.10 9.92 14.08
N SER A 198 -13.49 11.18 14.35
CA SER A 198 -14.89 11.49 14.64
C SER A 198 -15.80 11.12 13.47
N ALA A 199 -17.04 10.72 13.77
CA ALA A 199 -18.01 10.29 12.75
C ALA A 199 -18.17 11.32 11.60
N VAL A 200 -18.11 12.62 11.92
CA VAL A 200 -18.15 13.71 10.94
C VAL A 200 -16.92 13.67 10.01
N LYS A 201 -15.71 13.49 10.56
CA LYS A 201 -14.48 13.38 9.76
C LYS A 201 -14.52 12.12 8.88
N THR A 202 -14.98 10.99 9.43
CA THR A 202 -15.18 9.74 8.68
C THR A 202 -16.15 9.95 7.52
N PHE A 203 -17.28 10.62 7.77
CA PHE A 203 -18.27 10.92 6.74
C PHE A 203 -17.70 11.81 5.63
N ILE A 204 -16.98 12.88 5.98
CA ILE A 204 -16.34 13.79 5.01
C ILE A 204 -15.29 13.04 4.19
N TYR A 205 -14.45 12.21 4.83
CA TYR A 205 -13.45 11.41 4.13
C TYR A 205 -14.11 10.47 3.11
N ARG A 206 -15.11 9.70 3.56
CA ARG A 206 -15.83 8.71 2.75
C ARG A 206 -16.55 9.31 1.55
N ASN A 207 -17.18 10.47 1.72
CA ASN A 207 -18.06 11.04 0.69
C ASN A 207 -17.40 12.13 -0.17
N LEU A 208 -16.29 12.73 0.28
CA LEU A 208 -15.64 13.83 -0.43
C LEU A 208 -14.11 13.69 -0.46
N GLY A 209 -13.49 13.53 0.71
CA GLY A 209 -12.03 13.58 0.87
C GLY A 209 -11.29 12.60 -0.03
N ARG A 210 -11.66 11.31 0.03
CA ARG A 210 -11.03 10.26 -0.77
C ARG A 210 -11.19 10.48 -2.27
N HIS A 211 -12.32 11.03 -2.72
CA HIS A 211 -12.57 11.28 -4.14
C HIS A 211 -11.69 12.41 -4.67
N LEU A 212 -11.49 13.47 -3.88
CA LEU A 212 -10.55 14.55 -4.22
C LEU A 212 -9.11 14.04 -4.28
N MET A 213 -8.71 13.21 -3.31
CA MET A 213 -7.39 12.60 -3.27
C MET A 213 -7.17 11.67 -4.48
N ASN A 214 -8.14 10.80 -4.79
CA ASN A 214 -8.10 9.93 -5.96
C ASN A 214 -8.05 10.71 -7.28
N ARG A 215 -8.73 11.86 -7.36
CA ARG A 215 -8.64 12.74 -8.53
C ARG A 215 -7.24 13.32 -8.69
N ASN A 216 -6.59 13.73 -7.60
CA ASN A 216 -5.20 14.22 -7.62
C ASN A 216 -4.23 13.12 -8.04
N VAL A 217 -4.36 11.92 -7.46
CA VAL A 217 -3.53 10.76 -7.81
C VAL A 217 -3.69 10.40 -9.29
N LYS A 218 -4.94 10.37 -9.80
CA LYS A 218 -5.23 10.14 -11.21
C LYS A 218 -4.64 11.23 -12.12
N LYS A 219 -4.69 12.50 -11.70
CA LYS A 219 -4.10 13.62 -12.45
C LYS A 219 -2.59 13.45 -12.62
N ILE A 220 -1.87 13.04 -11.57
CA ILE A 220 -0.43 12.76 -11.64
C ILE A 220 -0.17 11.57 -12.55
N ARG A 221 -0.88 10.46 -12.36
CA ARG A 221 -0.71 9.24 -13.19
C ARG A 221 -0.93 9.48 -14.69
N ASN A 222 -1.75 10.47 -15.04
CA ASN A 222 -2.09 10.81 -16.42
C ASN A 222 -1.40 12.08 -16.95
N SER A 223 -0.53 12.70 -16.16
CA SER A 223 0.30 13.84 -16.61
C SER A 223 1.42 13.43 -17.55
#